data_AF-A0A1I0IU48-F1
#
_entry.id   AF-A0A1I0IU48-F1
#
_cell.length_a   1.000
_cell.length_b   1.000
_cell.length_c   1.000
_cell.angle_alpha   90.00
_cell.angle_beta   90.00
_cell.angle_gamma   90.00
#
_symmetry.space_group_name_H-M   'P 1'
#
loop_
_entity.id
_entity.type
_entity.pdbx_description
1 polymer ?
#
loop_
_entity_poly.entity_id
_entity_poly.type
_entity_poly.pdbx_seq_one_letter_code
_entity_poly.pdbx_strand_id
1 'polypeptide(L)'
;MTARRLMMIAALALTASPAAALEPLSQEKYINDRLIAARIADRIRRECPTIDARLVFAFMQARKLKSYAQDKGYSEDQIEAFLDSKPDKARIYAVAEDYMSRNGVTAGDAESFCRLGRDEIARKTVTGSLLSAK
;
A
#
# COMPACT_ATOMS: atom_id res chain seq x y z
N MET A 1 28.75 -61.36 -32.96
CA MET A 1 27.30 -61.21 -32.65
C MET A 1 27.18 -61.54 -31.17
N THR A 2 27.00 -60.62 -30.24
CA THR A 2 25.93 -59.62 -30.14
C THR A 2 26.38 -58.49 -29.21
N ALA A 3 26.26 -57.24 -29.67
CA ALA A 3 26.50 -56.05 -28.87
C ALA A 3 25.28 -55.79 -27.96
N ARG A 4 25.45 -55.87 -26.65
CA ARG A 4 24.40 -55.47 -25.70
C ARG A 4 24.69 -54.06 -25.21
N ARG A 5 24.17 -53.07 -25.94
CA ARG A 5 24.12 -51.67 -25.52
C ARG A 5 23.28 -51.59 -24.23
N LEU A 6 23.90 -51.39 -23.08
CA LEU A 6 23.19 -50.96 -21.88
C LEU A 6 22.98 -49.45 -21.96
N MET A 7 21.71 -49.08 -22.07
CA MET A 7 21.17 -47.74 -22.15
C MET A 7 21.35 -47.05 -20.79
N MET A 8 22.18 -46.01 -20.74
CA MET A 8 22.31 -45.10 -19.60
C MET A 8 20.99 -44.32 -19.44
N ILE A 9 20.23 -44.62 -18.37
CA ILE A 9 19.09 -43.79 -17.96
C ILE A 9 19.65 -42.71 -17.03
N ALA A 10 19.93 -41.53 -17.57
CA ALA A 10 20.23 -40.35 -16.78
C ALA A 10 18.92 -39.86 -16.14
N ALA A 11 18.72 -40.15 -14.86
CA ALA A 11 17.63 -39.59 -14.07
C ALA A 11 17.88 -38.08 -13.88
N LEU A 12 17.16 -37.24 -14.63
CA LEU A 12 17.07 -35.81 -14.35
C LEU A 12 16.30 -35.65 -13.03
N ALA A 13 17.03 -35.49 -11.92
CA ALA A 13 16.45 -35.00 -10.68
C ALA A 13 16.03 -33.53 -10.89
N LEU A 14 14.74 -33.29 -11.07
CA LEU A 14 14.18 -31.94 -10.97
C LEU A 14 14.35 -31.46 -9.53
N THR A 15 15.37 -30.66 -9.27
CA THR A 15 15.48 -29.91 -8.03
C THR A 15 14.41 -28.81 -8.03
N ALA A 16 13.24 -29.11 -7.48
CA ALA A 16 12.25 -28.09 -7.16
C ALA A 16 12.89 -27.13 -6.14
N SER A 17 13.34 -25.97 -6.61
CA SER A 17 13.76 -24.90 -5.71
C SER A 17 12.52 -24.41 -4.97
N PRO A 18 12.56 -24.27 -3.62
CA PRO A 18 11.43 -23.74 -2.89
C PRO A 18 11.12 -22.34 -3.42
N ALA A 19 9.91 -22.12 -3.91
CA ALA A 19 9.42 -20.78 -4.19
C ALA A 19 9.43 -20.03 -2.85
N ALA A 20 10.29 -19.03 -2.72
CA ALA A 20 10.25 -18.14 -1.57
C ALA A 20 8.86 -17.50 -1.54
N ALA A 21 8.08 -17.78 -0.48
CA ALA A 21 6.78 -17.18 -0.31
C ALA A 21 6.95 -15.65 -0.25
N LEU A 22 6.12 -14.92 -0.99
CA LEU A 22 6.09 -13.47 -0.91
C LEU A 22 5.74 -13.05 0.52
N GLU A 23 6.35 -11.97 0.98
CA GLU A 23 5.94 -11.31 2.23
C GLU A 23 4.43 -11.02 2.18
N PRO A 24 3.64 -11.23 3.25
CA PRO A 24 2.23 -10.86 3.25
C PRO A 24 2.04 -9.37 2.92
N LEU A 25 1.03 -9.03 2.12
CA LEU A 25 0.70 -7.62 1.78
C LEU A 25 0.47 -6.75 3.03
N SER A 26 0.03 -7.35 4.13
CA SER A 26 -0.13 -6.68 5.43
C SER A 26 1.19 -6.27 6.11
N GLN A 27 2.32 -6.85 5.69
CA GLN A 27 3.67 -6.57 6.18
C GLN A 27 4.51 -5.78 5.17
N GLU A 28 4.13 -5.77 3.89
CA GLU A 28 4.84 -5.03 2.84
C GLU A 28 4.82 -3.52 3.13
N LYS A 29 5.97 -3.01 3.59
CA LYS A 29 6.10 -1.66 4.13
C LYS A 29 5.67 -0.57 3.15
N TYR A 30 6.09 -0.67 1.90
CA TYR A 30 5.83 0.37 0.90
C TYR A 30 4.33 0.50 0.61
N ILE A 31 3.63 -0.63 0.47
CA ILE A 31 2.17 -0.67 0.28
C ILE A 31 1.46 -0.07 1.49
N ASN A 32 1.83 -0.50 2.69
CA ASN A 32 1.19 -0.03 3.92
C ASN A 32 1.40 1.47 4.14
N ASP A 33 2.61 1.99 3.97
CA ASP A 33 2.91 3.42 4.12
C ASP A 33 2.09 4.28 3.16
N ARG A 34 1.89 3.83 1.91
CA ARG A 34 1.07 4.56 0.92
C ARG A 34 -0.41 4.53 1.27
N LEU A 35 -0.92 3.40 1.75
CA LEU A 35 -2.32 3.29 2.18
C LEU A 35 -2.60 4.12 3.43
N ILE A 36 -1.66 4.16 4.39
CA ILE A 36 -1.72 5.05 5.57
C ILE A 36 -1.73 6.51 5.12
N ALA A 37 -0.80 6.91 4.25
CA ALA A 37 -0.73 8.28 3.75
C ALA A 37 -2.01 8.71 3.02
N ALA A 38 -2.59 7.82 2.21
CA ALA A 38 -3.86 8.04 1.53
C ALA A 38 -5.03 8.15 2.52
N ARG A 39 -5.04 7.34 3.59
CA ARG A 39 -6.05 7.44 4.65
C ARG A 39 -5.98 8.78 5.38
N ILE A 40 -4.79 9.24 5.73
CA ILE A 40 -4.58 10.56 6.36
C ILE A 40 -5.11 11.66 5.43
N ALA A 41 -4.75 11.62 4.14
CA ALA A 41 -5.23 12.60 3.15
C ALA A 41 -6.77 12.57 3.01
N ASP A 42 -7.38 11.38 3.02
CA ASP A 42 -8.84 11.23 2.98
C ASP A 42 -9.54 11.81 4.21
N ARG A 43 -8.95 11.69 5.41
CA ARG A 43 -9.49 12.32 6.62
C ARG A 43 -9.37 13.84 6.55
N ILE A 44 -8.19 14.36 6.20
CA ILE A 44 -7.95 15.81 6.08
C ILE A 44 -8.94 16.47 5.13
N ARG A 45 -9.10 15.97 3.89
CA ARG A 45 -10.02 16.58 2.90
C ARG A 45 -11.50 16.52 3.31
N ARG A 46 -11.88 15.57 4.19
CA ARG A 46 -13.27 15.39 4.62
C ARG A 46 -13.64 16.31 5.76
N GLU A 47 -12.68 16.57 6.65
CA GLU A 47 -12.90 17.38 7.86
C GLU A 47 -12.46 18.84 7.64
N CYS A 48 -11.52 19.12 6.73
CA CYS A 48 -11.06 20.47 6.44
C CYS A 48 -11.84 21.12 5.28
N PRO A 49 -12.55 22.24 5.49
CA PRO A 49 -13.32 22.89 4.44
C PRO A 49 -12.48 23.59 3.36
N THR A 50 -11.18 23.84 3.60
CA THR A 50 -10.29 24.61 2.71
C THR A 50 -9.24 23.76 1.97
N ILE A 51 -9.30 22.43 2.09
CA ILE A 51 -8.37 21.51 1.42
C ILE A 51 -9.16 20.47 0.63
N ASP A 52 -8.80 20.30 -0.64
CA ASP A 52 -9.33 19.25 -1.51
C ASP A 52 -8.30 18.14 -1.76
N ALA A 53 -8.77 17.02 -2.31
CA ALA A 53 -7.92 15.99 -2.86
C ALA A 53 -7.60 16.25 -4.34
N ARG A 54 -6.36 15.95 -4.72
CA ARG A 54 -5.95 15.84 -6.12
C ARG A 54 -6.41 14.50 -6.68
N LEU A 55 -7.71 14.35 -6.92
CA LEU A 55 -8.35 13.05 -7.24
C LEU A 55 -7.68 12.32 -8.41
N VAL A 56 -7.36 13.02 -9.51
CA VAL A 56 -6.66 12.43 -10.66
C VAL A 56 -5.30 11.88 -10.25
N PHE A 57 -4.54 12.63 -9.46
CA PHE A 57 -3.24 12.21 -8.96
C PHE A 57 -3.36 11.02 -8.00
N ALA A 58 -4.29 11.06 -7.05
CA ALA A 58 -4.55 9.97 -6.11
C ALA A 58 -4.91 8.66 -6.84
N PHE A 59 -5.75 8.74 -7.87
CA PHE A 59 -6.09 7.60 -8.72
C PHE A 59 -4.87 7.03 -9.47
N MET A 60 -4.02 7.89 -10.03
CA MET A 60 -2.77 7.45 -10.65
C MET A 60 -1.83 6.77 -9.65
N GLN A 61 -1.72 7.30 -8.42
CA GLN A 61 -0.90 6.68 -7.37
C GLN A 61 -1.46 5.31 -6.95
N ALA A 62 -2.78 5.17 -6.83
CA ALA A 62 -3.40 3.88 -6.56
C ALA A 62 -3.10 2.85 -7.65
N ARG A 63 -3.16 3.25 -8.94
CA ARG A 63 -2.77 2.37 -10.05
C ARG A 63 -1.29 1.99 -10.04
N LYS A 64 -0.40 2.94 -9.75
CA LYS A 64 1.03 2.67 -9.58
C LYS A 64 1.29 1.71 -8.43
N LEU A 65 0.55 1.82 -7.33
CA LEU A 65 0.70 0.93 -6.18
C LEU A 65 0.21 -0.49 -6.49
N LYS A 66 -0.91 -0.62 -7.23
CA LYS A 66 -1.37 -1.92 -7.74
C LYS A 66 -0.33 -2.55 -8.66
N SER A 67 0.22 -1.79 -9.63
CA SER A 67 1.28 -2.28 -10.52
C SER A 67 2.50 -2.73 -9.73
N TYR A 68 2.95 -1.95 -8.75
CA TYR A 68 4.07 -2.33 -7.89
C TYR A 68 3.85 -3.68 -7.19
N ALA A 69 2.64 -3.94 -6.67
CA ALA A 69 2.32 -5.23 -6.08
C ALA A 69 2.34 -6.36 -7.13
N GLN A 70 1.76 -6.13 -8.31
CA GLN A 70 1.76 -7.11 -9.40
C GLN A 70 3.19 -7.42 -9.89
N ASP A 71 4.04 -6.41 -10.01
CA ASP A 71 5.45 -6.54 -10.41
C ASP A 71 6.26 -7.36 -9.39
N LYS A 72 5.85 -7.34 -8.11
CA LYS A 72 6.40 -8.22 -7.06
C LYS A 72 5.88 -9.67 -7.11
N GLY A 73 4.85 -9.93 -7.91
CA GLY A 73 4.26 -11.26 -8.07
C GLY A 73 2.98 -11.51 -7.27
N TYR A 74 2.39 -10.48 -6.63
CA TYR A 74 1.08 -10.65 -6.00
C TYR A 74 -0.03 -10.75 -7.07
N SER A 75 -0.93 -11.72 -6.92
CA SER A 75 -2.09 -11.84 -7.80
C SER A 75 -3.13 -10.76 -7.52
N GLU A 76 -4.03 -10.53 -8.48
CA GLU A 76 -5.15 -9.62 -8.29
C GLU A 76 -6.04 -10.04 -7.11
N ASP A 77 -6.34 -11.32 -6.99
CA ASP A 77 -7.12 -11.87 -5.86
C ASP A 77 -6.44 -11.65 -4.50
N GLN A 78 -5.11 -11.77 -4.43
CA GLN A 78 -4.37 -11.49 -3.20
C GLN A 78 -4.46 -10.02 -2.82
N ILE A 79 -4.35 -9.12 -3.81
CA ILE A 79 -4.47 -7.68 -3.61
C ILE A 79 -5.89 -7.33 -3.16
N GLU A 80 -6.92 -7.87 -3.81
CA GLU A 80 -8.32 -7.64 -3.44
C GLU A 80 -8.63 -8.18 -2.04
N ALA A 81 -8.24 -9.41 -1.74
CA ALA A 81 -8.43 -10.01 -0.42
C ALA A 81 -7.76 -9.17 0.69
N PHE A 82 -6.57 -8.64 0.44
CA PHE A 82 -5.90 -7.72 1.37
C PHE A 82 -6.65 -6.38 1.48
N LEU A 83 -7.05 -5.80 0.36
CA LEU A 83 -7.80 -4.53 0.34
C LEU A 83 -9.21 -4.67 0.91
N ASP A 84 -9.77 -5.87 1.06
CA ASP A 84 -11.08 -6.13 1.67
C ASP A 84 -11.03 -6.64 3.10
N SER A 85 -9.86 -7.08 3.54
CA SER A 85 -9.59 -7.50 4.91
C SER A 85 -9.95 -6.41 5.92
N LYS A 86 -11.02 -6.62 6.67
CA LYS A 86 -11.43 -5.79 7.82
C LYS A 86 -10.30 -5.59 8.84
N PRO A 87 -9.55 -6.62 9.27
CA PRO A 87 -8.47 -6.40 10.23
C PRO A 87 -7.33 -5.56 9.65
N ASP A 88 -6.99 -5.71 8.36
CA ASP A 88 -5.96 -4.87 7.74
C ASP A 88 -6.40 -3.41 7.59
N LYS A 89 -7.65 -3.18 7.17
CA LYS A 89 -8.24 -1.82 7.16
C LYS A 89 -8.19 -1.19 8.55
N ALA A 90 -8.62 -1.93 9.57
CA ALA A 90 -8.63 -1.44 10.95
C ALA A 90 -7.23 -1.07 11.44
N ARG A 91 -6.22 -1.89 11.15
CA ARG A 91 -4.81 -1.60 11.48
C ARG A 91 -4.31 -0.35 10.76
N ILE A 92 -4.51 -0.26 9.44
CA ILE A 92 -4.10 0.91 8.64
C ILE A 92 -4.77 2.19 9.19
N TYR A 93 -6.05 2.11 9.53
CA TYR A 93 -6.79 3.26 10.06
C TYR A 93 -6.28 3.64 11.45
N ALA A 94 -6.02 2.67 12.33
CA ALA A 94 -5.46 2.95 13.65
C ALA A 94 -4.10 3.67 13.55
N VAL A 95 -3.22 3.25 12.64
CA VAL A 95 -1.93 3.92 12.42
C VAL A 95 -2.11 5.34 11.88
N ALA A 96 -3.04 5.53 10.94
CA ALA A 96 -3.35 6.86 10.42
C ALA A 96 -3.92 7.80 11.50
N GLU A 97 -4.85 7.32 12.33
CA GLU A 97 -5.44 8.09 13.43
C GLU A 97 -4.41 8.43 14.51
N ASP A 98 -3.54 7.48 14.89
CA ASP A 98 -2.43 7.70 15.83
C ASP A 98 -1.42 8.72 15.28
N TYR A 99 -1.10 8.67 13.98
CA TYR A 99 -0.29 9.71 13.35
C TYR A 99 -0.94 11.08 13.45
N MET A 100 -2.22 11.20 13.09
CA MET A 100 -2.93 12.48 13.12
C MET A 100 -3.02 13.04 14.55
N SER A 101 -3.35 12.20 15.54
CA SER A 101 -3.43 12.58 16.95
C SER A 101 -2.09 13.11 17.47
N ARG A 102 -0.98 12.41 17.19
CA ARG A 102 0.38 12.88 17.56
C ARG A 102 0.79 14.18 16.86
N ASN A 103 0.17 14.49 15.73
CA ASN A 103 0.36 15.77 15.01
C ASN A 103 -0.72 16.81 15.37
N GLY A 104 -1.43 16.63 16.48
CA GLY A 104 -2.32 17.62 17.07
C GLY A 104 -3.70 17.71 16.42
N VAL A 105 -4.12 16.68 15.69
CA VAL A 105 -5.51 16.56 15.22
C VAL A 105 -6.41 16.17 16.38
N THR A 106 -7.53 16.90 16.52
CA THR A 106 -8.55 16.66 17.53
C THR A 106 -9.89 16.38 16.86
N ALA A 107 -10.59 15.34 17.31
CA ALA A 107 -11.92 15.01 16.78
C ALA A 107 -12.90 16.17 17.00
N GLY A 108 -13.62 16.56 15.95
CA GLY A 108 -14.56 17.69 15.98
C GLY A 108 -13.92 19.07 15.79
N ASP A 109 -12.58 19.18 15.72
CA ASP A 109 -11.87 20.43 15.41
C ASP A 109 -11.38 20.40 13.96
N ALA A 110 -12.17 20.96 13.04
CA ALA A 110 -11.85 21.05 11.62
C ALA A 110 -10.52 21.79 11.36
N GLU A 111 -10.19 22.82 12.15
CA GLU A 111 -8.96 23.60 11.93
C GLU A 111 -7.71 22.78 12.27
N SER A 112 -7.80 21.85 13.23
CA SER A 112 -6.70 20.92 13.51
C SER A 112 -6.35 20.03 12.30
N PHE A 113 -7.36 19.56 11.55
CA PHE A 113 -7.16 18.84 10.29
C PHE A 113 -6.59 19.74 9.20
N CYS A 114 -7.10 20.97 9.09
CA CYS A 114 -6.60 21.94 8.11
C CYS A 114 -5.13 22.30 8.35
N ARG A 115 -4.73 22.52 9.61
CA ARG A 115 -3.33 22.80 9.97
C ARG A 115 -2.43 21.64 9.56
N LEU A 116 -2.77 20.41 9.94
CA LEU A 116 -2.01 19.23 9.50
C LEU A 116 -1.95 19.14 7.97
N GLY A 117 -3.06 19.35 7.28
CA GLY A 117 -3.10 19.33 5.82
C GLY A 117 -2.17 20.33 5.15
N ARG A 118 -2.15 21.58 5.62
CA ARG A 118 -1.23 22.61 5.12
C ARG A 118 0.23 22.24 5.37
N ASP A 119 0.53 21.69 6.55
CA ASP A 119 1.86 21.25 6.91
C ASP A 119 2.35 20.09 6.03
N GLU A 120 1.50 19.08 5.80
CA GLU A 120 1.80 17.96 4.90
C GLU A 120 2.06 18.44 3.46
N ILE A 121 1.24 19.37 2.95
CA ILE A 121 1.40 19.99 1.63
C ILE A 121 2.74 20.74 1.56
N ALA A 122 3.04 21.58 2.55
CA ALA A 122 4.26 22.38 2.60
C ALA A 122 5.52 21.51 2.64
N ARG A 123 5.49 20.41 3.41
CA ARG A 123 6.57 19.41 3.48
C ARG A 123 6.67 18.50 2.26
N LYS A 124 5.71 18.57 1.32
CA LYS A 124 5.63 17.71 0.13
C LYS A 124 5.69 16.21 0.48
N THR A 125 5.04 15.84 1.58
CA THR A 125 4.95 14.43 1.98
C THR A 125 4.08 13.65 0.99
N VAL A 126 4.00 12.33 1.16
CA VAL A 126 3.07 11.50 0.40
C VAL A 126 1.63 11.98 0.60
N THR A 127 1.21 12.18 1.85
CA THR A 127 -0.10 12.73 2.20
C THR A 127 -0.31 14.10 1.56
N GLY A 128 0.63 15.03 1.70
CA GLY A 128 0.54 16.37 1.14
C GLY A 128 0.47 16.39 -0.38
N SER A 129 1.16 15.46 -1.05
CA SER A 129 1.12 15.33 -2.51
C SER A 129 -0.26 14.95 -3.06
N LEU A 130 -1.10 14.33 -2.23
CA LEU A 130 -2.48 13.95 -2.55
C LEU A 130 -3.48 15.09 -2.31
N LEU A 131 -3.04 16.20 -1.73
CA LEU A 131 -3.89 17.31 -1.30
C LEU A 131 -3.57 18.61 -2.05
N SER A 132 -4.54 19.51 -2.12
CA SER A 132 -4.41 20.88 -2.61
C SER A 132 -5.19 21.83 -1.73
N ALA A 133 -4.60 22.99 -1.42
CA ALA A 133 -5.38 24.10 -0.88
C ALA A 133 -6.40 24.58 -1.92
N LYS A 134 -7.57 24.99 -1.46
CA LYS A 134 -8.60 25.65 -2.27
C LYS A 134 -8.21 27.08 -2.63
#